data_AF-A0A554K4K2-F1
#
_entry.id   AF-A0A554K4K2-F1
#
_cell.length_a   1.000
_cell.length_b   1.000
_cell.length_c   1.000
_cell.angle_alpha   90.00
_cell.angle_beta   90.00
_cell.angle_gamma   90.00
#
_symmetry.space_group_name_H-M   'P 1'
#
loop_
_entity.id
_entity.type
_entity.pdbx_description
1 polymer ?
#
loop_
_entity_poly.entity_id
_entity_poly.type
_entity_poly.pdbx_seq_one_letter_code
_entity_poly.pdbx_strand_id
1 'polypeptide(L)'
;MLIDNMRLSPDTHLHSKEHLLADDLSRMMGEQKKFAAYLGIAKRYYESDLRGLCSRVLQKEDLPPEARGKYFFAALRGLSKKPIARKKKKKPAKKKKGLNANKNGRSPET
;
A
#
# COMPACT_ATOMS: atom_id res chain seq x y z
N MET A 1 23.31 -27.15 29.97
CA MET A 1 22.39 -27.01 28.82
C MET A 1 22.06 -25.53 28.68
N LEU A 2 22.68 -24.84 27.72
CA LEU A 2 22.40 -23.42 27.47
C LEU A 2 21.14 -23.31 26.62
N ILE A 3 20.16 -22.54 27.11
CA ILE A 3 18.94 -22.19 26.39
C ILE A 3 19.30 -21.00 25.50
N ASP A 4 19.50 -21.27 24.21
CA ASP A 4 19.65 -20.24 23.20
C ASP A 4 18.35 -19.42 23.12
N ASN A 5 18.46 -18.15 23.55
CA ASN A 5 17.50 -17.09 23.28
C ASN A 5 17.28 -17.00 21.77
N MET A 6 16.26 -17.69 21.26
CA MET A 6 15.75 -17.48 19.91
C MET A 6 15.33 -16.02 19.79
N ARG A 7 16.22 -15.23 19.18
CA ARG A 7 15.99 -13.88 18.69
C ARG A 7 14.88 -13.98 17.65
N LEU A 8 13.63 -13.90 18.10
CA LEU A 8 12.46 -13.63 17.27
C LEU A 8 12.64 -12.22 16.71
N SER A 9 13.42 -12.08 15.64
CA SER A 9 13.31 -10.92 14.77
C SER A 9 11.87 -10.92 14.28
N PRO A 10 10.99 -9.98 14.70
CA PRO A 10 9.66 -9.95 14.13
C PRO A 10 9.85 -9.65 12.65
N ASP A 11 9.48 -10.61 11.79
CA ASP A 11 9.47 -10.39 10.35
C ASP A 11 8.60 -9.15 10.10
N THR A 12 9.25 -8.05 9.71
CA THR A 12 8.64 -6.73 9.64
C THR A 12 7.69 -6.55 8.45
N HIS A 13 7.24 -7.65 7.83
CA HIS A 13 6.03 -7.63 7.01
C HIS A 13 4.80 -7.67 7.91
N LEU A 14 4.67 -6.64 8.75
CA LEU A 14 3.42 -6.35 9.42
C LEU A 14 2.41 -5.99 8.32
N HIS A 15 1.70 -6.98 7.81
CA HIS A 15 0.57 -6.78 6.92
C HIS A 15 -0.45 -5.97 7.71
N SER A 16 -0.44 -4.64 7.49
CA SER A 16 -1.46 -3.76 8.03
C SER A 16 -2.85 -4.30 7.64
N LYS A 17 -3.88 -4.03 8.45
CA LYS A 17 -5.24 -4.55 8.21
C LYS A 17 -5.70 -4.31 6.77
N GLU A 18 -5.28 -3.21 6.17
CA GLU A 18 -5.55 -2.89 4.77
C GLU A 18 -4.88 -3.82 3.75
N HIS A 19 -3.67 -4.34 4.03
CA HIS A 19 -3.01 -5.33 3.16
C HIS A 19 -3.70 -6.68 3.24
N LEU A 20 -4.07 -7.13 4.44
CA LEU A 20 -4.84 -8.37 4.60
C LEU A 20 -6.18 -8.27 3.89
N LEU A 21 -6.89 -7.15 4.07
CA LEU A 21 -8.15 -6.91 3.38
C LEU A 21 -8.00 -6.85 1.87
N ALA A 22 -6.95 -6.20 1.36
CA ALA A 22 -6.70 -6.12 -0.07
C ALA A 22 -6.38 -7.49 -0.69
N ASP A 23 -5.63 -8.33 0.02
CA ASP A 23 -5.31 -9.69 -0.42
C ASP A 23 -6.57 -10.53 -0.52
N ASP A 24 -7.38 -10.53 0.55
CA ASP A 24 -8.67 -11.22 0.64
C ASP A 24 -9.60 -10.80 -0.52
N LEU A 25 -9.81 -9.50 -0.71
CA LEU A 25 -10.64 -8.98 -1.81
C LEU A 25 -10.12 -9.37 -3.19
N SER A 26 -8.80 -9.27 -3.41
CA SER A 26 -8.21 -9.58 -4.71
C SER A 26 -8.34 -11.06 -5.07
N ARG A 27 -8.28 -11.95 -4.06
CA ARG A 27 -8.49 -13.39 -4.24
C ARG A 27 -9.96 -13.71 -4.48
N MET A 28 -10.86 -13.13 -3.68
CA MET A 28 -12.32 -13.34 -3.82
C MET A 28 -12.84 -12.87 -5.19
N MET A 29 -12.27 -11.79 -5.74
CA MET A 29 -12.62 -11.26 -7.06
C MET A 29 -11.87 -11.94 -8.21
N GLY A 30 -10.94 -12.87 -7.94
CA GLY A 30 -10.12 -13.52 -8.97
C GLY A 30 -9.13 -12.58 -9.67
N GLU A 31 -8.79 -11.44 -9.05
CA GLU A 31 -7.98 -10.37 -9.64
C GLU A 31 -6.69 -10.11 -8.83
N GLN A 32 -5.90 -11.16 -8.55
CA GLN A 32 -4.67 -11.02 -7.74
C GLN A 32 -3.68 -10.03 -8.36
N LYS A 33 -3.63 -9.94 -9.70
CA LYS A 33 -2.80 -8.96 -10.44
C LYS A 33 -3.12 -7.50 -10.11
N LYS A 34 -4.33 -7.23 -9.57
CA LYS A 34 -4.79 -5.88 -9.21
C LYS A 34 -4.70 -5.60 -7.71
N PHE A 35 -3.95 -6.39 -6.94
CA PHE A 35 -3.77 -6.19 -5.50
C PHE A 35 -3.50 -4.73 -5.10
N ALA A 36 -2.65 -4.01 -5.83
CA ALA A 36 -2.34 -2.60 -5.55
C ALA A 36 -3.58 -1.67 -5.63
N ALA A 37 -4.52 -1.96 -6.53
CA ALA A 37 -5.78 -1.23 -6.62
C ALA A 37 -6.68 -1.54 -5.41
N TYR A 38 -6.76 -2.81 -5.01
CA TYR A 38 -7.48 -3.25 -3.81
C TYR A 38 -6.89 -2.65 -2.52
N LEU A 39 -5.56 -2.50 -2.46
CA LEU A 39 -4.90 -1.82 -1.34
C LEU A 39 -5.23 -0.32 -1.31
N GLY A 40 -5.34 0.33 -2.47
CA GLY A 40 -5.74 1.73 -2.57
C GLY A 40 -7.15 1.98 -2.01
N ILE A 41 -8.09 1.07 -2.28
CA ILE A 41 -9.46 1.19 -1.78
C ILE A 41 -9.59 0.77 -0.30
N ALA A 42 -8.83 -0.22 0.17
CA ALA A 42 -8.81 -0.63 1.57
C ALA A 42 -8.38 0.53 2.50
N LYS A 43 -7.48 1.38 2.00
CA LYS A 43 -7.07 2.62 2.67
C LYS A 43 -8.12 3.74 2.62
N ARG A 44 -9.03 3.70 1.64
CA ARG A 44 -9.99 4.79 1.34
C ARG A 44 -11.40 4.55 1.88
N TYR A 45 -11.81 3.30 2.02
CA TYR A 45 -13.16 2.91 2.47
C TYR A 45 -13.08 2.10 3.76
N TYR A 46 -14.21 2.01 4.48
CA TYR A 46 -14.30 1.18 5.68
C TYR A 46 -14.31 -0.30 5.33
N GLU A 47 -13.70 -1.11 6.18
CA GLU A 47 -13.64 -2.56 5.98
C GLU A 47 -15.04 -3.19 5.89
N SER A 48 -15.96 -2.76 6.77
CA SER A 48 -17.34 -3.23 6.79
C SER A 48 -18.05 -3.00 5.45
N ASP A 49 -17.87 -1.83 4.84
CA ASP A 49 -18.46 -1.50 3.54
C ASP A 49 -17.87 -2.37 2.43
N LEU A 50 -16.55 -2.58 2.45
CA LEU A 50 -15.86 -3.39 1.45
C LEU A 50 -16.25 -4.87 1.53
N ARG A 51 -16.32 -5.43 2.74
CA ARG A 51 -16.77 -6.82 2.96
C ARG A 51 -18.24 -6.99 2.60
N GLY A 52 -19.10 -6.04 3.00
CA GLY A 52 -20.51 -6.06 2.65
C GLY A 52 -20.73 -5.99 1.13
N LEU A 53 -19.99 -5.13 0.44
CA LEU A 53 -20.04 -5.05 -1.02
C LEU A 53 -19.53 -6.34 -1.66
N CYS A 54 -18.40 -6.87 -1.19
CA CYS A 54 -17.83 -8.12 -1.68
C CYS A 54 -18.85 -9.28 -1.62
N SER A 55 -19.51 -9.44 -0.48
CA SER A 55 -20.56 -10.45 -0.30
C SER A 55 -21.71 -10.29 -1.29
N ARG A 56 -22.20 -9.06 -1.51
CA ARG A 56 -23.25 -8.77 -2.51
C ARG A 56 -22.83 -9.10 -3.94
N VAL A 57 -21.56 -8.88 -4.28
CA VAL A 57 -21.04 -9.21 -5.62
C VAL A 57 -20.92 -10.73 -5.79
N LEU A 58 -20.48 -11.45 -4.76
CA LEU A 58 -20.38 -12.91 -4.81
C LEU A 58 -21.73 -13.62 -4.83
N GLN A 59 -22.76 -13.04 -4.19
CA GLN A 59 -24.12 -13.56 -4.22
C GLN A 59 -24.83 -13.35 -5.57
N LYS A 60 -24.30 -12.51 -6.45
CA LYS A 60 -24.85 -12.34 -7.81
C LYS A 60 -24.38 -13.48 -8.70
N GLU A 61 -25.22 -14.51 -8.83
CA GLU A 61 -24.98 -15.65 -9.73
C GLU A 61 -25.00 -15.25 -11.21
N ASP A 62 -25.77 -14.22 -11.56
CA ASP A 62 -25.88 -13.66 -12.92
C ASP A 62 -24.63 -12.89 -13.38
N LEU A 63 -23.63 -12.73 -12.50
CA LEU A 63 -22.44 -11.94 -12.80
C LEU A 63 -21.23 -12.86 -13.08
N PRO A 64 -20.70 -12.85 -14.32
CA PRO A 64 -19.57 -13.69 -14.67
C PRO A 64 -18.35 -13.34 -13.80
N PRO A 65 -17.51 -14.33 -13.41
CA PRO A 65 -16.37 -14.11 -12.51
C PRO A 65 -15.45 -12.96 -12.95
N GLU A 66 -15.22 -12.83 -14.25
CA GLU A 66 -14.38 -11.80 -14.86
C GLU A 66 -14.96 -10.38 -14.71
N ALA A 67 -16.28 -10.26 -14.63
CA ALA A 67 -16.98 -8.99 -14.46
C ALA A 67 -17.11 -8.58 -12.99
N ARG A 68 -16.90 -9.50 -12.03
CA ARG A 68 -17.06 -9.24 -10.59
C ARG A 68 -16.17 -8.10 -10.11
N GLY A 69 -14.89 -8.11 -10.47
CA GLY A 69 -13.96 -7.03 -10.13
C GLY A 69 -14.42 -5.69 -10.68
N LYS A 70 -14.78 -5.63 -11.97
CA LYS A 70 -15.27 -4.39 -12.61
C LYS A 70 -16.54 -3.87 -11.94
N TYR A 71 -17.49 -4.75 -11.65
CA TYR A 71 -18.73 -4.41 -10.96
C TYR A 71 -18.47 -3.92 -9.54
N PHE A 72 -17.59 -4.58 -8.80
CA PHE A 72 -17.16 -4.18 -7.47
C PHE A 72 -16.60 -2.75 -7.49
N PHE A 73 -15.67 -2.45 -8.40
CA PHE A 73 -15.11 -1.09 -8.54
C PHE A 73 -16.15 -0.05 -8.98
N ALA A 74 -17.13 -0.43 -9.82
CA ALA A 74 -18.22 0.46 -10.19
C ALA A 74 -19.11 0.79 -8.99
N ALA A 75 -19.48 -0.22 -8.20
CA ALA A 75 -20.31 -0.07 -7.00
C ALA A 75 -19.62 0.71 -5.87
N LEU A 76 -18.28 0.72 -5.82
CA LEU A 76 -17.52 1.57 -4.88
C LEU A 76 -17.82 3.07 -5.04
N ARG A 77 -18.23 3.53 -6.24
CA ARG A 77 -18.51 4.96 -6.48
C ARG A 77 -19.68 5.49 -5.63
N GLY A 78 -20.57 4.62 -5.18
CA GLY A 78 -21.72 4.97 -4.34
C GLY A 78 -21.44 4.89 -2.83
N LEU A 79 -20.26 4.45 -2.40
CA LEU A 79 -19.93 4.30 -0.99
C LEU A 79 -19.30 5.57 -0.39
N SER A 80 -19.61 5.79 0.89
CA SER A 80 -19.00 6.84 1.70
C SER A 80 -17.50 6.58 1.88
N LYS A 81 -16.67 7.57 1.56
CA LYS A 81 -15.21 7.49 1.72
C LYS A 81 -14.84 7.86 3.14
N LYS A 82 -13.80 7.21 3.67
CA LYS A 82 -13.17 7.64 4.94
C LYS A 82 -12.76 9.11 4.81
N PRO A 83 -12.96 9.94 5.85
CA PRO A 83 -12.42 11.29 5.85
C PRO A 83 -10.90 11.19 5.72
N ILE A 84 -10.34 11.76 4.64
CA ILE A 84 -8.90 11.74 4.41
C ILE A 84 -8.27 12.59 5.51
N ALA A 85 -7.69 11.94 6.52
CA ALA A 85 -6.76 12.60 7.43
C ALA A 85 -5.63 13.14 6.56
N ARG A 86 -5.56 14.47 6.40
CA ARG A 86 -4.55 15.15 5.60
C ARG A 86 -3.16 14.68 6.05
N LYS A 87 -2.52 13.79 5.29
CA LYS A 87 -1.12 13.42 5.55
C LYS A 87 -0.29 14.70 5.45
N LYS A 88 0.28 15.15 6.57
CA LYS A 88 1.22 16.28 6.61
C LYS A 88 2.31 16.01 5.56
N LYS A 89 2.41 16.88 4.55
CA LYS A 89 3.45 16.78 3.51
C LYS A 89 4.81 16.74 4.22
N LYS A 90 5.55 15.63 4.10
CA LYS A 90 6.94 15.58 4.57
C LYS A 90 7.71 16.60 3.73
N LYS A 91 8.34 17.59 4.38
CA LYS A 91 9.17 18.60 3.71
C LYS A 91 10.30 17.88 2.94
N PRO A 92 10.61 18.26 1.69
CA PRO A 92 11.69 17.64 0.95
C PRO A 92 13.01 17.86 1.71
N ALA A 93 13.76 16.77 1.95
CA ALA A 93 15.08 16.84 2.53
C ALA A 93 16.00 17.67 1.61
N LYS A 94 16.54 18.78 2.13
CA LYS A 94 17.52 19.59 1.41
C LYS A 94 18.74 18.72 1.07
N LYS A 95 18.99 18.49 -0.22
CA LYS A 95 20.27 17.92 -0.71
C LYS A 95 21.40 18.85 -0.25
N LYS A 96 22.30 18.36 0.62
CA LYS A 96 23.58 19.02 0.89
C LYS A 96 24.43 18.92 -0.39
N LYS A 97 24.53 20.03 -1.12
CA LYS A 97 25.49 20.21 -2.22
C LYS A 97 26.86 20.37 -1.57
N GLY A 98 27.67 19.31 -1.58
CA GLY A 98 29.07 19.41 -1.16
C GLY A 98 29.82 20.28 -2.16
N LEU A 99 30.08 21.54 -1.79
CA LEU A 99 31.23 22.26 -2.30
C LEU A 99 32.48 21.61 -1.70
N ASN A 100 33.41 21.16 -2.53
CA ASN A 100 34.81 21.27 -2.16
C ASN A 100 35.58 21.76 -3.38
N ALA A 101 35.75 23.07 -3.42
CA ALA A 101 36.77 23.71 -4.23
C ALA A 101 38.07 23.64 -3.41
N ASN A 102 39.11 23.01 -3.94
CA ASN A 102 40.46 23.42 -3.58
C ASN A 102 41.26 23.77 -4.83
N LYS A 103 41.77 25.00 -4.82
CA LYS A 103 42.53 25.67 -5.87
C LYS A 103 44.03 25.60 -5.51
N ASN A 104 44.84 25.31 -6.53
CA ASN A 104 46.15 25.88 -6.86
C ASN A 104 47.37 25.76 -5.91
N GLY A 105 48.52 25.51 -6.55
CA GLY A 105 49.87 25.80 -6.04
C GLY A 105 50.97 25.07 -6.82
N ARG A 106 51.01 25.16 -8.16
CA ARG A 106 52.15 25.71 -8.94
C ARG A 106 53.30 26.27 -8.08
N SER A 107 54.40 25.52 -7.95
CA SER A 107 55.71 26.05 -7.58
C SER A 107 56.44 26.56 -8.83
N PRO A 108 56.95 27.80 -8.85
CA PRO A 108 58.19 28.12 -9.54
C PRO A 108 59.37 28.01 -8.55
N GLU A 109 60.59 28.27 -9.05
CA GLU A 109 61.90 28.33 -8.35
C GLU A 109 62.67 27.00 -8.38
N THR A 110 63.88 26.90 -8.95
CA THR A 110 64.83 27.85 -9.58
C THR A 110 65.72 27.04 -10.52
#